data_AF-A0A7V4UWR9-F1
#
_entry.id   AF-A0A7V4UWR9-F1
#
_cell.length_a   1.000
_cell.length_b   1.000
_cell.length_c   1.000
_cell.angle_alpha   90.00
_cell.angle_beta   90.00
_cell.angle_gamma   90.00
#
_symmetry.space_group_name_H-M   'P 1'
#
loop_
_entity.id
_entity.type
_entity.pdbx_description
1 polymer ?
#
loop_
_entity_poly.entity_id
_entity_poly.type
_entity_poly.pdbx_seq_one_letter_code
_entity_poly.pdbx_strand_id
1 'polypeptide(L)'
;RNFGQTAAMAAGFDLAIGRVVVPMDGDLQNDPLDIPLLLARIDDGYDVVSGWRKDRKDTFVNRRLPSIMANFIISRMTGVHLHDYGCTLKAYRREVLEDVNLYGEMHRFVPVLAAQVGARVTEMPVRHHERLHGQSKYGISRTMKVILDLMTVKFLLSYSTKPIQLFGRWGIYTLFAGTLSGGATVYMKLFEQMSMNRNPLLILTCFLLFMGVQFIVMGLLAELSARTYYEAQGKQIYNIKEKLNFG
;
A
#
# COMPACT_ATOMS: atom_id res chain seq x y z
N ARG A 1 13.49 -20.28 -7.79
CA ARG A 1 12.54 -19.41 -8.52
C ARG A 1 12.73 -17.98 -8.03
N ASN A 2 12.40 -16.97 -8.84
CA ASN A 2 12.40 -15.56 -8.42
C ASN A 2 11.01 -15.20 -7.85
N PHE A 3 10.94 -14.70 -6.62
CA PHE A 3 9.70 -14.33 -5.93
C PHE A 3 9.55 -12.81 -5.74
N GLY A 4 10.48 -12.00 -6.26
CA GLY A 4 10.49 -10.55 -6.11
C GLY A 4 11.10 -10.06 -4.78
N GLN A 5 11.24 -8.74 -4.66
CA GLN A 5 11.96 -8.09 -3.55
C GLN A 5 11.26 -8.28 -2.20
N THR A 6 9.94 -8.12 -2.14
CA THR A 6 9.19 -8.26 -0.89
C THR A 6 9.32 -9.66 -0.28
N ALA A 7 9.20 -10.71 -1.12
CA ALA A 7 9.33 -12.09 -0.66
C ALA A 7 10.76 -12.41 -0.20
N ALA A 8 11.77 -11.87 -0.88
CA ALA A 8 13.16 -11.98 -0.45
C ALA A 8 13.42 -11.27 0.89
N MET A 9 12.85 -10.07 1.07
CA MET A 9 12.97 -9.31 2.32
C MET A 9 12.25 -9.99 3.48
N ALA A 10 11.05 -10.53 3.23
CA ALA A 10 10.30 -11.32 4.21
C ALA A 10 11.12 -12.54 4.68
N ALA A 11 11.67 -13.32 3.75
CA ALA A 11 12.54 -14.45 4.09
C ALA A 11 13.78 -14.02 4.90
N GLY A 12 14.35 -12.85 4.57
CA GLY A 12 15.47 -12.29 5.32
C GLY A 12 15.09 -11.89 6.74
N PHE A 13 13.91 -11.31 6.95
CA PHE A 13 13.40 -10.94 8.27
C PHE A 13 13.08 -12.18 9.12
N ASP A 14 12.43 -13.18 8.54
CA ASP A 14 12.06 -14.42 9.23
C ASP A 14 13.28 -15.23 9.71
N LEU A 15 14.43 -15.10 9.03
CA LEU A 15 15.68 -15.78 9.38
C LEU A 15 16.66 -14.91 10.19
N ALA A 16 16.38 -13.62 10.37
CA ALA A 16 17.28 -12.71 11.06
C ALA A 16 17.22 -12.91 12.58
N ILE A 17 18.37 -13.17 13.21
CA ILE A 17 18.49 -13.39 14.67
C ILE A 17 18.96 -12.16 15.44
N GLY A 18 19.36 -11.08 14.75
CA GLY A 18 19.86 -9.86 15.37
C GLY A 18 18.76 -9.06 16.09
N ARG A 19 19.11 -8.34 17.17
CA ARG A 19 18.17 -7.45 17.89
C ARG A 19 17.64 -6.31 17.00
N VAL A 20 18.47 -5.86 16.07
CA VAL A 20 18.14 -4.85 15.06
C VAL A 20 18.44 -5.45 13.69
N VAL A 21 17.49 -5.29 12.77
CA VAL A 21 17.60 -5.77 11.39
C VAL A 21 17.69 -4.57 10.46
N VAL A 22 18.73 -4.55 9.61
CA VAL A 22 18.98 -3.45 8.68
C VAL A 22 19.02 -4.01 7.25
N PRO A 23 17.89 -4.01 6.52
CA PRO A 23 17.91 -4.33 5.09
C PRO A 23 18.68 -3.27 4.30
N MET A 24 19.36 -3.72 3.25
CA MET A 24 20.09 -2.86 2.32
C MET A 24 20.07 -3.49 0.92
N ASP A 25 19.90 -2.68 -0.12
CA ASP A 25 20.00 -3.15 -1.50
C ASP A 25 21.45 -3.50 -1.87
N GLY A 26 21.62 -4.57 -2.65
CA GLY A 26 22.93 -5.03 -3.14
C GLY A 26 23.48 -4.29 -4.36
N ASP A 27 22.90 -3.15 -4.75
CA ASP A 27 23.31 -2.39 -5.94
C ASP A 27 24.26 -1.23 -5.64
N LEU A 28 24.80 -1.19 -4.41
CA LEU A 28 25.78 -0.21 -3.91
C LEU A 28 25.28 1.25 -3.90
N GLN A 29 23.98 1.48 -4.08
CA GLN A 29 23.43 2.83 -4.03
C GLN A 29 23.31 3.39 -2.61
N ASN A 30 23.20 2.51 -1.61
CA ASN A 30 23.14 2.89 -0.19
C ASN A 30 24.54 2.72 0.42
N ASP A 31 24.98 3.72 1.18
CA ASP A 31 26.30 3.69 1.83
C ASP A 31 26.24 2.88 3.13
N PRO A 32 26.97 1.75 3.27
CA PRO A 32 26.99 0.96 4.50
C PRO A 32 27.52 1.75 5.71
N LEU A 33 28.28 2.82 5.48
CA LEU A 33 28.77 3.70 6.55
C LEU A 33 27.66 4.52 7.21
N ASP A 34 26.43 4.51 6.67
CA ASP A 34 25.26 5.12 7.32
C ASP A 34 24.58 4.17 8.33
N ILE A 35 24.91 2.88 8.33
CA ILE A 35 24.33 1.89 9.26
C ILE A 35 24.56 2.30 10.73
N PRO A 36 25.77 2.68 11.17
CA PRO A 36 26.00 3.12 12.56
C PRO A 36 25.14 4.32 12.97
N LEU A 37 24.83 5.23 12.04
CA LEU A 37 23.99 6.39 12.30
C LEU A 37 22.53 5.99 12.53
N LEU A 38 22.03 5.01 11.75
CA LEU A 38 20.70 4.45 11.95
C LEU A 38 20.60 3.74 13.30
N LEU A 39 21.64 2.98 13.68
CA LEU A 39 21.69 2.30 14.97
C LEU A 39 21.69 3.28 16.13
N ALA A 40 22.44 4.38 16.05
CA ALA A 40 22.41 5.43 17.07
C ALA A 40 21.00 5.99 17.30
N ARG A 41 20.19 6.14 16.24
CA ARG A 41 18.79 6.55 16.36
C ARG A 41 17.90 5.46 16.95
N ILE A 42 18.19 4.19 16.71
CA ILE A 42 17.50 3.10 17.42
C ILE A 42 17.81 3.19 18.92
N ASP A 43 19.06 3.48 19.29
CA ASP A 43 19.49 3.63 20.68
C ASP A 43 18.88 4.84 21.39
N ASP A 44 18.54 5.92 20.66
CA ASP A 44 17.73 7.06 21.16
C ASP A 44 16.30 6.64 21.57
N GLY A 45 15.92 5.38 21.32
CA GLY A 45 14.63 4.80 21.65
C GLY A 45 13.69 4.65 20.46
N TYR A 46 14.09 4.99 19.24
CA TYR A 46 13.22 4.70 18.09
C TYR A 46 13.18 3.19 17.80
N ASP A 47 12.03 2.73 17.32
CA ASP A 47 11.79 1.33 17.01
C ASP A 47 12.00 1.06 15.51
N VAL A 48 11.77 2.10 14.69
CA VAL A 48 12.04 2.11 13.25
C VAL A 48 12.71 3.41 12.84
N VAL A 49 13.82 3.30 12.11
CA VAL A 49 14.55 4.45 11.55
C VAL A 49 14.65 4.28 10.04
N SER A 50 14.01 5.19 9.29
CA SER A 50 14.05 5.18 7.83
C SER A 50 15.17 6.06 7.29
N GLY A 51 15.96 5.55 6.33
CA GLY A 51 16.85 6.39 5.56
C GLY A 51 16.07 7.36 4.67
N TRP A 52 16.55 8.61 4.59
CA TRP A 52 16.04 9.63 3.68
C TRP A 52 17.12 10.06 2.70
N ARG A 53 16.92 9.75 1.41
CA ARG A 53 17.78 10.22 0.33
C ARG A 53 17.49 11.69 0.02
N LYS A 54 18.11 12.60 0.77
CA LYS A 54 17.89 14.05 0.66
C LYS A 54 18.34 14.61 -0.70
N ASP A 55 19.53 14.20 -1.16
CA ASP A 55 20.17 14.70 -2.38
C ASP A 55 20.05 13.72 -3.54
N ARG A 56 18.81 13.37 -3.92
CA ARG A 56 18.58 12.56 -5.12
C ARG A 56 19.01 13.32 -6.37
N LYS A 57 19.99 12.77 -7.10
CA LYS A 57 20.38 13.20 -8.45
C LYS A 57 19.46 12.64 -9.55
N ASP A 58 18.20 12.35 -9.24
CA ASP A 58 17.20 11.92 -10.21
C ASP A 58 16.57 13.13 -10.93
N THR A 59 16.15 12.96 -12.19
CA THR A 59 15.48 14.02 -12.97
C THR A 59 14.21 14.53 -12.29
N PHE A 60 14.22 15.84 -11.96
CA PHE A 60 13.25 16.53 -11.09
C PHE A 60 11.78 16.37 -11.53
N VAL A 61 11.52 16.43 -12.83
CA VAL A 61 10.16 16.53 -13.39
C VAL A 61 9.47 15.17 -13.54
N ASN A 62 10.20 14.11 -13.92
CA ASN A 62 9.60 12.79 -14.18
C ASN A 62 9.55 11.85 -12.96
N ARG A 63 10.35 12.11 -11.91
CA ARG A 63 10.51 11.17 -10.78
C ARG A 63 10.30 11.77 -9.41
N ARG A 64 10.69 13.03 -9.21
CA ARG A 64 10.65 13.66 -7.87
C ARG A 64 9.23 14.13 -7.53
N LEU A 65 8.54 14.79 -8.44
CA LEU A 65 7.19 15.32 -8.21
C LEU A 65 6.14 14.25 -7.86
N PRO A 66 5.99 13.16 -8.63
CA PRO A 66 5.03 12.10 -8.29
C PRO A 66 5.38 11.39 -6.98
N SER A 67 6.67 11.22 -6.70
CA SER A 67 7.15 10.63 -5.44
C SER A 67 6.84 11.54 -4.24
N ILE A 68 6.99 12.86 -4.38
CA ILE A 68 6.64 13.83 -3.32
C ILE A 68 5.14 13.80 -3.07
N MET A 69 4.31 13.85 -4.11
CA MET A 69 2.85 13.77 -3.96
C MET A 69 2.42 12.46 -3.31
N ALA A 70 3.00 11.33 -3.73
CA ALA A 70 2.72 10.03 -3.14
C ALA A 70 3.12 9.98 -1.67
N ASN A 71 4.35 10.40 -1.33
CA ASN A 71 4.84 10.43 0.05
C ASN A 71 3.99 11.38 0.92
N PHE A 72 3.53 12.50 0.38
CA PHE A 72 2.63 13.42 1.06
C PHE A 72 1.25 12.81 1.33
N ILE A 73 0.64 12.16 0.33
CA ILE A 73 -0.65 11.47 0.48
C ILE A 73 -0.54 10.34 1.51
N ILE A 74 0.52 9.52 1.43
CA ILE A 74 0.80 8.46 2.42
C ILE A 74 0.89 9.10 3.79
N SER A 75 1.75 10.09 3.97
CA SER A 75 1.98 10.69 5.28
C SER A 75 0.72 11.29 5.89
N ARG A 76 -0.12 11.93 5.07
CA ARG A 76 -1.37 12.52 5.53
C ARG A 76 -2.40 11.47 5.93
N MET A 77 -2.41 10.31 5.28
CA MET A 77 -3.37 9.24 5.51
C MET A 77 -2.92 8.25 6.59
N THR A 78 -1.62 8.01 6.73
CA THR A 78 -1.04 7.09 7.72
C THR A 78 -0.75 7.79 9.04
N GLY A 79 -0.60 9.12 9.05
CA GLY A 79 -0.14 9.88 10.21
C GLY A 79 1.38 9.77 10.44
N VAL A 80 2.08 8.90 9.72
CA VAL A 80 3.53 8.75 9.78
C VAL A 80 4.15 9.75 8.82
N HIS A 81 5.04 10.62 9.26
CA HIS A 81 5.63 11.63 8.37
C HIS A 81 7.03 11.19 7.96
N LEU A 82 7.17 10.73 6.72
CA LEU A 82 8.45 10.34 6.12
C LEU A 82 8.63 11.02 4.76
N HIS A 83 9.82 11.55 4.52
CA HIS A 83 10.19 12.17 3.25
C HIS A 83 10.49 11.12 2.16
N ASP A 84 10.94 9.91 2.53
CA ASP A 84 11.25 8.84 1.58
C ASP A 84 10.87 7.43 2.06
N TYR A 85 9.63 7.02 1.76
CA TYR A 85 9.16 5.65 2.01
C TYR A 85 9.89 4.57 1.21
N GLY A 86 10.49 4.95 0.06
CA GLY A 86 11.09 4.04 -0.91
C GLY A 86 12.59 3.85 -0.76
N CYS A 87 13.24 4.46 0.23
CA CYS A 87 14.61 4.10 0.60
C CYS A 87 14.60 2.71 1.23
N THR A 88 15.45 1.81 0.79
CA THR A 88 15.51 0.44 1.30
C THR A 88 16.38 0.32 2.55
N LEU A 89 17.33 1.25 2.71
CA LEU A 89 18.16 1.36 3.91
C LEU A 89 17.33 1.88 5.08
N LYS A 90 16.94 0.97 5.96
CA LYS A 90 16.12 1.23 7.16
C LYS A 90 16.63 0.34 8.29
N ALA A 91 16.46 0.76 9.54
CA ALA A 91 16.74 -0.06 10.71
C ALA A 91 15.44 -0.35 11.46
N TYR A 92 15.25 -1.60 11.88
CA TYR A 92 14.07 -2.06 12.61
C TYR A 92 14.50 -2.82 13.85
N ARG A 93 13.88 -2.56 14.99
CA ARG A 93 13.91 -3.50 16.11
C ARG A 93 13.21 -4.79 15.68
N ARG A 94 13.80 -5.93 16.01
CA ARG A 94 13.28 -7.26 15.61
C ARG A 94 11.83 -7.47 16.06
N GLU A 95 11.50 -7.01 17.27
CA GLU A 95 10.15 -7.09 17.84
C GLU A 95 9.07 -6.42 16.97
N VAL A 96 9.42 -5.38 16.22
CA VAL A 96 8.50 -4.70 15.31
C VAL A 96 8.22 -5.53 14.05
N LEU A 97 9.14 -6.41 13.67
CA LEU A 97 9.02 -7.22 12.46
C LEU A 97 8.25 -8.52 12.66
N GLU A 98 8.15 -9.02 13.90
CA GLU A 98 7.49 -10.31 14.21
C GLU A 98 6.01 -10.33 13.77
N ASP A 99 5.32 -9.20 13.90
CA ASP A 99 3.89 -9.08 13.54
C ASP A 99 3.65 -8.57 12.11
N VAL A 100 4.70 -8.32 11.33
CA VAL A 100 4.57 -7.69 10.01
C VAL A 100 4.55 -8.72 8.90
N ASN A 101 3.35 -9.09 8.46
CA ASN A 101 3.14 -9.91 7.28
C ASN A 101 3.34 -9.11 5.98
N LEU A 102 4.48 -9.32 5.31
CA LEU A 102 4.79 -8.68 4.03
C LEU A 102 4.19 -9.47 2.85
N TYR A 103 3.52 -8.78 1.92
CA TYR A 103 3.06 -9.33 0.64
C TYR A 103 3.10 -8.27 -0.47
N GLY A 104 3.07 -8.70 -1.74
CA GLY A 104 3.04 -7.78 -2.89
C GLY A 104 4.23 -6.83 -2.92
N GLU A 105 3.98 -5.51 -2.84
CA GLU A 105 5.01 -4.44 -2.78
C GLU A 105 5.11 -3.81 -1.37
N MET A 106 4.63 -4.49 -0.32
CA MET A 106 4.50 -3.90 1.02
C MET A 106 5.80 -3.64 1.78
N HIS A 107 6.95 -4.08 1.26
CA HIS A 107 8.27 -3.77 1.83
C HIS A 107 8.52 -2.26 2.01
N ARG A 108 7.84 -1.40 1.24
CA ARG A 108 7.92 0.07 1.38
C ARG A 108 7.15 0.60 2.59
N PHE A 109 6.10 -0.12 2.99
CA PHE A 109 5.14 0.29 4.01
C PHE A 109 5.41 -0.32 5.39
N VAL A 110 6.51 -1.06 5.59
CA VAL A 110 6.88 -1.60 6.91
C VAL A 110 6.89 -0.52 8.00
N PRO A 111 7.45 0.70 7.80
CA PRO A 111 7.38 1.74 8.82
C PRO A 111 5.95 2.19 9.14
N VAL A 112 5.04 2.15 8.15
CA VAL A 112 3.63 2.51 8.36
C VAL A 112 2.93 1.43 9.20
N LEU A 113 3.13 0.16 8.85
CA LEU A 113 2.56 -0.97 9.59
C LEU A 113 3.10 -1.00 11.02
N ALA A 114 4.40 -0.76 11.20
CA ALA A 114 5.04 -0.62 12.50
C ALA A 114 4.42 0.50 13.35
N ALA A 115 4.19 1.68 12.78
CA ALA A 115 3.57 2.78 13.51
C ALA A 115 2.14 2.47 13.96
N GLN A 116 1.39 1.67 13.19
CA GLN A 116 0.03 1.26 13.56
C GLN A 116 -0.02 0.34 14.79
N VAL A 117 1.02 -0.47 15.01
CA VAL A 117 1.17 -1.29 16.21
C VAL A 117 1.84 -0.54 17.36
N GLY A 118 2.05 0.78 17.22
CA GLY A 118 2.56 1.66 18.27
C GLY A 118 4.07 1.91 18.24
N ALA A 119 4.79 1.47 17.21
CA ALA A 119 6.23 1.68 17.10
C ALA A 119 6.57 3.16 16.89
N ARG A 120 7.64 3.64 17.55
CA ARG A 120 8.20 4.98 17.35
C ARG A 120 9.02 5.00 16.07
N VAL A 121 8.52 5.70 15.06
CA VAL A 121 9.15 5.81 13.74
C VAL A 121 9.82 7.18 13.59
N THR A 122 11.05 7.19 13.09
CA THR A 122 11.75 8.41 12.67
C THR A 122 12.46 8.20 11.34
N GLU A 123 13.05 9.27 10.81
CA GLU A 123 13.90 9.23 9.63
C GLU A 123 15.18 10.03 9.83
N MET A 124 16.19 9.73 9.02
CA MET A 124 17.41 10.52 8.97
C MET A 124 17.99 10.62 7.55
N PRO A 125 18.67 11.72 7.20
CA PRO A 125 19.36 11.85 5.92
C PRO A 125 20.44 10.78 5.76
N VAL A 126 20.46 10.07 4.63
CA VAL A 126 21.49 9.08 4.28
C VAL A 126 22.14 9.45 2.95
N ARG A 127 23.40 9.04 2.77
CA ARG A 127 24.15 9.20 1.53
C ARG A 127 23.58 8.28 0.46
N HIS A 128 23.50 8.80 -0.76
CA HIS A 128 23.01 8.04 -1.91
C HIS A 128 23.99 8.20 -3.07
N HIS A 129 24.53 7.07 -3.53
CA HIS A 129 25.47 7.01 -4.64
C HIS A 129 24.74 6.81 -5.97
N GLU A 130 25.33 7.29 -7.05
CA GLU A 130 24.83 7.01 -8.40
C GLU A 130 24.99 5.53 -8.74
N ARG A 131 24.09 5.00 -9.57
CA ARG A 131 24.14 3.59 -9.97
C ARG A 131 25.36 3.35 -10.86
N LEU A 132 26.26 2.46 -10.46
CA LEU A 132 27.44 2.09 -11.27
C LEU A 132 27.09 1.14 -12.43
N HIS A 133 26.07 0.28 -12.28
CA HIS A 133 25.67 -0.71 -13.29
C HIS A 133 24.15 -0.87 -13.43
N GLY A 134 23.68 -0.99 -14.68
CA GLY A 134 22.29 -1.31 -15.03
C GLY A 134 21.48 -0.14 -15.59
N GLN A 135 20.77 -0.36 -16.71
CA GLN A 135 19.80 0.61 -17.21
C GLN A 135 18.51 0.58 -16.38
N SER A 136 18.00 1.75 -16.02
CA SER A 136 16.77 1.87 -15.24
C SER A 136 15.57 1.53 -16.14
N LYS A 137 14.84 0.43 -15.88
CA LYS A 137 13.60 0.06 -16.60
C LYS A 137 12.37 0.92 -16.21
N TYR A 138 12.56 2.16 -15.77
CA TYR A 138 11.56 2.93 -15.03
C TYR A 138 10.98 4.09 -15.84
N GLY A 139 9.76 3.89 -16.38
CA GLY A 139 8.99 4.87 -17.18
C GLY A 139 7.64 5.28 -16.57
N ILE A 140 6.86 6.05 -17.36
CA ILE A 140 5.60 6.73 -17.02
C ILE A 140 4.49 5.80 -16.48
N SER A 141 4.54 4.49 -16.76
CA SER A 141 3.59 3.51 -16.18
C SER A 141 3.64 3.46 -14.64
N ARG A 142 4.71 3.99 -14.04
CA ARG A 142 4.87 4.05 -12.58
C ARG A 142 3.96 5.08 -11.91
N THR A 143 3.55 6.18 -12.56
CA THR A 143 2.66 7.15 -11.91
C THR A 143 1.30 6.54 -11.62
N MET A 144 0.73 5.80 -12.58
CA MET A 144 -0.50 5.03 -12.38
C MET A 144 -0.31 3.91 -11.37
N LYS A 145 0.81 3.18 -11.44
CA LYS A 145 1.13 2.16 -10.43
C LYS A 145 1.22 2.75 -9.03
N VAL A 146 1.81 3.92 -8.87
CA VAL A 146 1.90 4.62 -7.57
C VAL A 146 0.51 5.02 -7.08
N ILE A 147 -0.37 5.57 -7.93
CA ILE A 147 -1.75 5.88 -7.53
C ILE A 147 -2.48 4.61 -7.09
N LEU A 148 -2.35 3.52 -7.83
CA LEU A 148 -2.95 2.23 -7.49
C LEU A 148 -2.35 1.64 -6.19
N ASP A 149 -1.04 1.76 -5.99
CA ASP A 149 -0.35 1.35 -4.76
C ASP A 149 -0.86 2.19 -3.57
N LEU A 150 -1.06 3.50 -3.74
CA LEU A 150 -1.63 4.39 -2.71
C LEU A 150 -3.07 4.03 -2.38
N MET A 151 -3.90 3.76 -3.39
CA MET A 151 -5.26 3.28 -3.19
C MET A 151 -5.27 1.95 -2.46
N THR A 152 -4.34 1.05 -2.80
CA THR A 152 -4.17 -0.24 -2.13
C THR A 152 -3.79 -0.04 -0.68
N VAL A 153 -2.81 0.81 -0.37
CA VAL A 153 -2.41 1.12 1.01
C VAL A 153 -3.57 1.73 1.78
N LYS A 154 -4.30 2.70 1.21
CA LYS A 154 -5.52 3.24 1.84
C LYS A 154 -6.49 2.13 2.19
N PHE A 155 -6.74 1.27 1.22
CA PHE A 155 -7.66 0.16 1.35
C PHE A 155 -7.23 -0.78 2.47
N LEU A 156 -5.94 -1.14 2.52
CA LEU A 156 -5.40 -2.03 3.54
C LEU A 156 -5.46 -1.41 4.94
N LEU A 157 -5.06 -0.15 5.08
CA LEU A 157 -5.01 0.49 6.40
C LEU A 157 -6.40 0.83 6.95
N SER A 158 -7.34 1.24 6.08
CA SER A 158 -8.66 1.73 6.51
C SER A 158 -9.77 0.69 6.39
N TYR A 159 -9.62 -0.32 5.53
CA TYR A 159 -10.69 -1.24 5.16
C TYR A 159 -10.31 -2.72 5.15
N SER A 160 -9.06 -3.12 5.42
CA SER A 160 -8.66 -4.55 5.37
C SER A 160 -9.46 -5.44 6.32
N THR A 161 -9.86 -4.91 7.48
CA THR A 161 -10.65 -5.66 8.46
C THR A 161 -12.15 -5.62 8.19
N LYS A 162 -12.64 -4.67 7.39
CA LYS A 162 -14.07 -4.50 7.05
C LYS A 162 -14.26 -3.94 5.62
N PRO A 163 -13.87 -4.66 4.55
CA PRO A 163 -13.97 -4.17 3.16
C PRO A 163 -15.38 -3.76 2.75
N ILE A 164 -16.40 -4.40 3.34
CA ILE A 164 -17.80 -4.10 3.09
C ILE A 164 -18.16 -2.64 3.41
N GLN A 165 -17.45 -1.97 4.32
CA GLN A 165 -17.73 -0.56 4.63
C GLN A 165 -17.38 0.38 3.48
N LEU A 166 -16.41 0.04 2.62
CA LEU A 166 -16.07 0.85 1.45
C LEU A 166 -17.10 0.67 0.35
N PHE A 167 -17.23 -0.56 -0.14
CA PHE A 167 -18.08 -0.86 -1.30
C PHE A 167 -19.56 -0.81 -0.94
N GLY A 168 -19.93 -1.23 0.28
CA GLY A 168 -21.31 -1.16 0.76
C GLY A 168 -21.83 0.27 0.89
N ARG A 169 -21.00 1.24 1.32
CA ARG A 169 -21.39 2.66 1.34
C ARG A 169 -21.71 3.18 -0.06
N TRP A 170 -20.84 2.92 -1.03
CA TRP A 170 -21.07 3.29 -2.42
C TRP A 170 -22.26 2.54 -3.03
N GLY A 171 -22.46 1.27 -2.68
CA GLY A 171 -23.63 0.48 -3.06
C GLY A 171 -24.94 1.08 -2.54
N ILE A 172 -24.99 1.49 -1.28
CA ILE A 172 -26.18 2.15 -0.69
C ILE A 172 -26.44 3.50 -1.37
N TYR A 173 -25.41 4.33 -1.60
CA TYR A 173 -25.60 5.63 -2.27
C TYR A 173 -26.10 5.48 -3.71
N THR A 174 -25.56 4.51 -4.45
CA THR A 174 -25.96 4.24 -5.84
C THR A 174 -27.35 3.62 -5.92
N LEU A 175 -27.70 2.71 -5.01
CA LEU A 175 -29.07 2.19 -4.88
C LEU A 175 -30.06 3.31 -4.56
N PHE A 176 -29.76 4.17 -3.59
CA PHE A 176 -30.62 5.29 -3.22
C PHE A 176 -30.83 6.25 -4.40
N ALA A 177 -29.76 6.61 -5.11
CA ALA A 177 -29.86 7.43 -6.32
C ALA A 177 -30.68 6.73 -7.42
N GLY A 178 -30.51 5.41 -7.59
CA GLY A 178 -31.30 4.59 -8.50
C GLY A 178 -32.78 4.59 -8.13
N THR A 179 -33.13 4.44 -6.85
CA THR A 179 -34.52 4.50 -6.37
C THR A 179 -35.15 5.87 -6.60
N LEU A 180 -34.42 6.97 -6.38
CA LEU A 180 -34.90 8.33 -6.67
C LEU A 180 -35.16 8.53 -8.18
N SER A 181 -34.21 8.12 -9.02
CA SER A 181 -34.36 8.16 -10.48
C SER A 181 -35.55 7.31 -10.96
N GLY A 182 -35.74 6.13 -10.37
CA GLY A 182 -36.86 5.24 -10.66
C GLY A 182 -38.19 5.86 -10.24
N GLY A 183 -38.25 6.45 -9.04
CA GLY A 183 -39.42 7.17 -8.55
C GLY A 183 -39.79 8.34 -9.46
N ALA A 184 -38.82 9.14 -9.90
CA ALA A 184 -39.03 10.22 -10.87
C ALA A 184 -39.57 9.68 -12.21
N THR A 185 -39.03 8.55 -12.69
CA THR A 185 -39.49 7.91 -13.93
C THR A 185 -40.94 7.42 -13.82
N VAL A 186 -41.32 6.83 -12.68
CA VAL A 186 -42.69 6.38 -12.39
C VAL A 186 -43.63 7.58 -12.28
N TYR A 187 -43.21 8.66 -11.62
CA TYR A 187 -43.97 9.90 -11.53
C TYR A 187 -44.28 10.49 -12.91
N MET A 188 -43.27 10.64 -13.77
CA MET A 188 -43.45 11.11 -15.16
C MET A 188 -44.39 10.20 -15.96
N LYS A 189 -44.39 8.89 -15.66
CA LYS A 189 -45.29 7.96 -16.32
C LYS A 189 -46.75 8.14 -15.88
N LEU A 190 -46.98 8.31 -14.58
CA LEU A 190 -48.32 8.35 -14.00
C LEU A 190 -49.00 9.71 -14.15
N PHE A 191 -48.24 10.81 -14.00
CA PHE A 191 -48.80 12.16 -14.00
C PHE A 191 -48.62 12.90 -15.33
N GLU A 192 -47.50 12.69 -16.03
CA GLU A 192 -47.17 13.41 -17.28
C GLU A 192 -47.47 12.58 -18.54
N GLN A 193 -47.95 11.34 -18.39
CA GLN A 193 -48.24 10.37 -19.46
C GLN A 193 -47.09 10.16 -20.46
N MET A 194 -45.84 10.44 -20.06
CA MET A 194 -44.70 10.31 -20.95
C MET A 194 -44.47 8.84 -21.37
N SER A 195 -44.00 8.66 -22.61
CA SER A 195 -43.60 7.34 -23.09
C SER A 195 -42.27 6.92 -22.45
N MET A 196 -42.25 5.75 -21.81
CA MET A 196 -41.06 5.24 -21.10
C MET A 196 -39.91 4.89 -22.06
N ASN A 197 -40.23 4.52 -23.31
CA ASN A 197 -39.25 4.01 -24.29
C ASN A 197 -38.19 5.04 -24.70
N ARG A 198 -38.47 6.35 -24.54
CA ARG A 198 -37.52 7.44 -24.83
C ARG A 198 -37.02 8.15 -23.58
N ASN A 199 -37.40 7.69 -22.39
CA ASN A 199 -37.01 8.36 -21.15
C ASN A 199 -35.59 7.92 -20.72
N PRO A 200 -34.57 8.79 -20.79
CA PRO A 200 -33.20 8.44 -20.39
C PRO A 200 -33.10 8.09 -18.90
N LEU A 201 -34.02 8.58 -18.05
CA LEU A 201 -34.04 8.26 -16.62
C LEU A 201 -34.37 6.79 -16.36
N LEU A 202 -35.12 6.12 -17.25
CA LEU A 202 -35.38 4.68 -17.09
C LEU A 202 -34.08 3.88 -17.23
N ILE A 203 -33.28 4.19 -18.26
CA ILE A 203 -31.99 3.52 -18.51
C ILE A 203 -31.02 3.82 -17.36
N LEU A 204 -30.96 5.08 -16.91
CA LEU A 204 -30.14 5.48 -15.78
C LEU A 204 -30.55 4.75 -14.48
N THR A 205 -31.85 4.60 -14.24
CA THR A 205 -32.39 3.86 -13.08
C THR A 205 -31.90 2.42 -13.10
N CYS A 206 -32.09 1.71 -14.22
CA CYS A 206 -31.65 0.32 -14.35
C CYS A 206 -30.13 0.20 -14.13
N PHE A 207 -29.35 1.11 -14.71
CA PHE A 207 -27.90 1.13 -14.56
C PHE A 207 -27.46 1.36 -13.11
N LEU A 208 -28.03 2.37 -12.43
CA LEU A 208 -27.70 2.70 -11.04
C LEU A 208 -28.08 1.57 -10.07
N LEU A 209 -29.26 0.96 -10.25
CA LEU A 209 -29.69 -0.17 -9.43
C LEU A 209 -28.77 -1.38 -9.63
N PHE A 210 -28.43 -1.72 -10.87
CA PHE A 210 -27.51 -2.81 -11.19
C PHE A 210 -26.12 -2.57 -10.60
N MET A 211 -25.57 -1.37 -10.77
CA MET A 211 -24.27 -0.99 -10.21
C MET A 211 -24.27 -1.01 -8.67
N GLY A 212 -25.36 -0.58 -8.05
CA GLY A 212 -25.48 -0.60 -6.59
C GLY A 212 -25.48 -2.00 -6.00
N VAL A 213 -26.20 -2.94 -6.63
CA VAL A 213 -26.12 -4.37 -6.26
C VAL A 213 -24.70 -4.91 -6.48
N GLN A 214 -24.05 -4.58 -7.60
CA GLN A 214 -22.68 -5.03 -7.87
C GLN A 214 -21.67 -4.54 -6.84
N PHE A 215 -21.78 -3.29 -6.38
CA PHE A 215 -20.92 -2.79 -5.31
C PHE A 215 -21.11 -3.57 -4.00
N ILE A 216 -22.35 -3.90 -3.62
CA ILE A 216 -22.60 -4.69 -2.41
C ILE A 216 -22.01 -6.09 -2.54
N VAL A 217 -22.20 -6.76 -3.69
CA VAL A 217 -21.64 -8.09 -3.95
C VAL A 217 -20.11 -8.06 -3.91
N MET A 218 -19.47 -7.06 -4.54
CA MET A 218 -18.01 -6.88 -4.46
C MET A 218 -17.53 -6.66 -3.02
N GLY A 219 -18.29 -5.91 -2.21
CA GLY A 219 -18.00 -5.73 -0.79
C GLY A 219 -18.03 -7.04 0.00
N LEU A 220 -19.04 -7.89 -0.24
CA LEU A 220 -19.15 -9.21 0.40
C LEU A 220 -18.04 -10.17 -0.05
N LEU A 221 -17.72 -10.20 -1.34
CA LEU A 221 -16.61 -11.00 -1.88
C LEU A 221 -15.26 -10.55 -1.31
N ALA A 222 -15.05 -9.23 -1.18
CA ALA A 222 -13.85 -8.69 -0.56
C ALA A 222 -13.75 -9.06 0.93
N GLU A 223 -14.85 -9.01 1.69
CA GLU A 223 -14.92 -9.44 3.09
C GLU A 223 -14.58 -10.94 3.25
N LEU A 224 -15.17 -11.81 2.42
CA LEU A 224 -14.86 -13.24 2.41
C LEU A 224 -13.41 -13.53 2.03
N SER A 225 -12.88 -12.79 1.04
CA SER A 225 -11.49 -12.92 0.61
C SER A 225 -10.53 -12.47 1.71
N ALA A 226 -10.83 -11.35 2.39
CA ALA A 226 -10.05 -10.87 3.52
C ALA A 226 -10.06 -11.87 4.67
N ARG A 227 -11.22 -12.42 5.04
CA ARG A 227 -11.32 -13.46 6.09
C ARG A 227 -10.54 -14.71 5.74
N THR A 228 -10.72 -15.22 4.53
CA THR A 228 -9.94 -16.37 4.03
C THR A 228 -8.44 -16.06 4.04
N TYR A 229 -8.04 -14.83 3.67
CA TYR A 229 -6.64 -14.41 3.70
C TYR A 229 -6.07 -14.38 5.12
N TYR A 230 -6.79 -13.79 6.08
CA TYR A 230 -6.37 -13.75 7.49
C TYR A 230 -6.37 -15.14 8.13
N GLU A 231 -7.32 -16.01 7.81
CA GLU A 231 -7.37 -17.40 8.29
C GLU A 231 -6.31 -18.29 7.61
N ALA A 232 -5.90 -17.98 6.38
CA ALA A 232 -4.89 -18.74 5.62
C ALA A 232 -3.44 -18.27 5.84
N GLN A 233 -3.19 -17.34 6.78
CA GLN A 233 -1.87 -16.74 7.04
C GLN A 233 -0.75 -17.73 7.42
N GLY A 234 -1.05 -19.01 7.63
CA GLY A 234 -0.03 -20.05 7.83
C GLY A 234 0.83 -20.37 6.60
N LYS A 235 0.64 -19.74 5.43
CA LYS A 235 1.43 -19.98 4.21
C LYS A 235 2.44 -18.86 3.95
N GLN A 236 3.73 -19.20 4.01
CA GLN A 236 4.84 -18.32 3.64
C GLN A 236 4.78 -17.92 2.15
N ILE A 237 5.11 -16.66 1.84
CA ILE A 237 5.09 -16.11 0.47
C ILE A 237 6.36 -16.45 -0.34
N TYR A 238 7.25 -17.25 0.23
CA TYR A 238 8.50 -17.70 -0.36
C TYR A 238 8.71 -19.19 -0.07
N ASN A 239 9.67 -19.81 -0.76
CA ASN A 239 10.12 -21.16 -0.44
C ASN A 239 11.64 -21.19 -0.39
N ILE A 240 12.20 -21.78 0.68
CA ILE A 240 13.65 -21.89 0.89
C ILE A 240 14.11 -23.22 0.29
N LYS A 241 14.90 -23.16 -0.78
CA LYS A 241 15.49 -24.37 -1.39
C LYS A 241 16.64 -24.92 -0.55
N GLU A 242 17.46 -24.05 0.00
CA GLU A 242 18.70 -24.40 0.71
C GLU A 242 19.03 -23.28 1.71
N LYS A 243 19.52 -23.67 2.89
CA LYS A 243 20.05 -22.75 3.91
C LYS A 243 21.54 -23.03 4.07
N LEU A 244 22.38 -22.02 3.93
CA LEU A 244 23.83 -22.12 4.11
C LEU A 244 24.23 -21.26 5.30
N ASN A 245 24.92 -21.85 6.29
CA ASN A 245 25.39 -21.16 7.50
C ASN A 245 24.29 -20.50 8.34
N PHE A 246 23.04 -20.99 8.26
CA PHE A 246 22.00 -20.66 9.22
C PHE A 246 21.99 -21.75 10.29
N GLY A 247 22.03 -21.34 11.57
CA GLY A 247 21.95 -22.23 12.73
C GLY A 247 20.64 -23.01 12.79
#